data_AF-A0AAU7V4N4-F1
#
_entry.id   AF-A0AAU7V4N4-F1
#
_cell.length_a   1.000
_cell.length_b   1.000
_cell.length_c   1.000
_cell.angle_alpha   90.00
_cell.angle_beta   90.00
_cell.angle_gamma   90.00
#
_symmetry.space_group_name_H-M   'P 1'
#
loop_
_entity.id
_entity.type
_entity.pdbx_description
1 polymer ?
#
loop_
_entity_poly.entity_id
_entity_poly.type
_entity_poly.pdbx_seq_one_letter_code
_entity_poly.pdbx_strand_id
1 'polypeptide(L)'
;MDETAQVLSGAVALLRRAGIRLSSGSLDAWDLTLPDGRELPTRVRASRRPPTPTVLTRLLTTRDPVRRALVVTPRATAHLRTLAMNGEVDVIAVDQDLVVFAGVRYDVAGALSPMAAPTSGARGRKPWVRWALARILLLSDTAQTQHRLAEMLEVSQQAVSLALKQLQQVRRTRHGWLAASPEELLADYLAGYPGPGGAVTYWYGLDPVIAQATTAVDFCAQQEIPVLVSGDAAADVYAPWRLPTRTMLYTDRFVDLTAAGFSPATEAEHTLAVQVPADPTLWRTATISEPALLADPLITAGDVLRTGGPDAAEAADRVLATIRHKAAL
;
A
#
# COMPACT_ATOMS: atom_id res chain seq x y z
N MET A 1 10.91 1.12 -4.68
CA MET A 1 9.62 0.37 -4.68
C MET A 1 9.86 -1.01 -4.06
N ASP A 2 8.92 -1.54 -3.27
CA ASP A 2 9.06 -2.83 -2.60
C ASP A 2 8.79 -3.99 -3.58
N GLU A 3 9.76 -4.86 -3.86
CA GLU A 3 9.57 -5.97 -4.82
C GLU A 3 8.44 -6.94 -4.41
N THR A 4 8.16 -7.10 -3.11
CA THR A 4 7.03 -7.96 -2.68
C THR A 4 5.70 -7.30 -3.01
N ALA A 5 5.60 -5.98 -2.84
CA ALA A 5 4.45 -5.17 -3.25
C ALA A 5 4.20 -5.32 -4.75
N GLN A 6 5.27 -5.25 -5.56
CA GLN A 6 5.16 -5.42 -7.01
C GLN A 6 4.64 -6.80 -7.40
N VAL A 7 5.13 -7.86 -6.74
CA VAL A 7 4.65 -9.24 -6.96
C VAL A 7 3.17 -9.38 -6.60
N LEU A 8 2.72 -8.73 -5.53
CA LEU A 8 1.32 -8.74 -5.14
C LEU A 8 0.45 -7.98 -6.15
N SER A 9 0.81 -6.75 -6.51
CA SER A 9 0.06 -5.96 -7.52
C SER A 9 0.00 -6.68 -8.87
N GLY A 10 1.12 -7.27 -9.32
CA GLY A 10 1.17 -8.05 -10.54
C GLY A 10 0.28 -9.31 -10.48
N ALA A 11 0.21 -9.96 -9.32
CA ALA A 11 -0.69 -11.09 -9.13
C ALA A 11 -2.17 -10.66 -9.18
N VAL A 12 -2.54 -9.52 -8.61
CA VAL A 12 -3.91 -8.99 -8.73
C VAL A 12 -4.27 -8.65 -10.18
N ALA A 13 -3.35 -8.05 -10.93
CA ALA A 13 -3.55 -7.83 -12.36
C ALA A 13 -3.72 -9.14 -13.14
N LEU A 14 -2.97 -10.18 -12.76
CA LEU A 14 -3.05 -11.50 -13.39
C LEU A 14 -4.38 -12.20 -13.13
N LEU A 15 -4.91 -12.10 -11.91
CA LEU A 15 -6.24 -12.61 -11.56
C LEU A 15 -7.32 -12.03 -12.47
N ARG A 16 -7.30 -10.71 -12.67
CA ARG A 16 -8.25 -10.03 -13.56
C ARG A 16 -8.16 -10.52 -15.00
N ARG A 17 -6.95 -10.67 -15.55
CA ARG A 17 -6.70 -11.22 -16.90
C ARG A 17 -7.14 -12.68 -17.03
N ALA A 18 -7.18 -13.42 -15.93
CA ALA A 18 -7.69 -14.79 -15.85
C ALA A 18 -9.22 -14.87 -15.61
N GLY A 19 -9.92 -13.73 -15.58
CA GLY A 19 -11.36 -13.67 -15.29
C GLY A 19 -11.71 -13.96 -13.82
N ILE A 20 -10.73 -13.94 -12.92
CA ILE A 20 -10.93 -14.16 -11.49
C ILE A 20 -11.07 -12.80 -10.79
N ARG A 21 -12.15 -12.63 -10.03
CA ARG A 21 -12.40 -11.41 -9.26
C ARG A 21 -11.81 -11.52 -7.87
N LEU A 22 -11.16 -10.44 -7.42
CA LEU A 22 -10.71 -10.24 -6.05
C LEU A 22 -11.76 -9.39 -5.35
N SER A 23 -12.67 -10.05 -4.64
CA SER A 23 -13.88 -9.43 -4.09
C SER A 23 -13.60 -8.70 -2.77
N SER A 24 -12.68 -9.24 -1.97
CA SER A 24 -12.35 -8.78 -0.61
C SER A 24 -10.97 -9.32 -0.19
N GLY A 25 -10.43 -8.80 0.92
CA GLY A 25 -9.32 -9.43 1.65
C GLY A 25 -8.16 -8.48 1.99
N SER A 26 -7.22 -8.95 2.79
CA SER A 26 -5.99 -8.25 3.19
C SER A 26 -4.78 -8.69 2.33
N LEU A 27 -3.59 -8.17 2.60
CA LEU A 27 -2.37 -8.61 1.90
C LEU A 27 -2.01 -10.09 2.11
N ASP A 28 -2.48 -10.70 3.18
CA ASP A 28 -2.21 -12.08 3.57
C ASP A 28 -3.42 -13.02 3.50
N ALA A 29 -4.59 -12.52 3.10
CA ALA A 29 -5.81 -13.32 2.95
C ALA A 29 -6.71 -12.74 1.85
N TRP A 30 -6.94 -13.48 0.76
CA TRP A 30 -7.74 -13.01 -0.38
C TRP A 30 -9.02 -13.80 -0.51
N ASP A 31 -10.12 -13.11 -0.76
CA ASP A 31 -11.41 -13.71 -1.06
C ASP A 31 -11.66 -13.56 -2.56
N LEU A 32 -11.52 -14.67 -3.27
CA LEU A 32 -11.58 -14.73 -4.73
C LEU A 32 -12.92 -15.27 -5.20
N THR A 33 -13.40 -14.79 -6.33
CA THR A 33 -14.51 -15.40 -7.07
C THR A 33 -14.00 -15.88 -8.42
N LEU A 34 -14.03 -17.20 -8.61
CA LEU A 34 -13.58 -17.87 -9.83
C LEU A 34 -14.56 -17.61 -11.01
N PRO A 35 -14.17 -17.86 -12.26
CA PRO A 35 -15.02 -17.60 -13.44
C PRO A 35 -16.32 -18.43 -13.44
N ASP A 36 -16.31 -19.58 -12.75
CA ASP A 36 -17.49 -20.43 -12.56
C ASP A 36 -18.39 -19.99 -11.40
N GLY A 37 -18.07 -18.85 -10.77
CA GLY A 37 -18.82 -18.26 -9.67
C GLY A 37 -18.47 -18.81 -8.29
N ARG A 38 -17.60 -19.82 -8.19
CA ARG A 38 -17.19 -20.36 -6.88
C ARG A 38 -16.36 -19.36 -6.10
N GLU A 39 -16.64 -19.24 -4.81
CA GLU A 39 -15.81 -18.49 -3.89
C GLU A 39 -14.62 -19.33 -3.41
N LEU A 40 -13.46 -18.70 -3.37
CA LEU A 40 -12.21 -19.32 -2.97
C LEU A 40 -11.48 -18.43 -1.97
N PRO A 41 -11.74 -18.59 -0.67
CA PRO A 41 -10.97 -17.91 0.36
C PRO A 41 -9.57 -18.51 0.44
N THR A 42 -8.55 -17.65 0.36
CA THR A 42 -7.15 -18.04 0.35
C THR A 42 -6.36 -17.34 1.45
N ARG A 43 -5.28 -17.99 1.89
CA ARG A 43 -4.25 -17.43 2.76
C ARG A 43 -2.98 -17.25 1.94
N VAL A 44 -2.56 -16.01 1.80
CA VAL A 44 -1.55 -15.59 0.83
C VAL A 44 -0.17 -15.58 1.45
N ARG A 45 0.77 -16.23 0.75
CA ARG A 45 2.19 -16.17 1.02
C ARG A 45 2.91 -15.60 -0.19
N ALA A 46 3.17 -14.30 -0.14
CA ALA A 46 3.94 -13.60 -1.15
C ALA A 46 5.45 -13.66 -0.86
N SER A 47 6.25 -13.92 -1.89
CA SER A 47 7.70 -13.86 -1.78
C SER A 47 8.37 -13.42 -3.08
N ARG A 48 9.43 -12.63 -2.97
CA ARG A 48 10.26 -12.13 -4.10
C ARG A 48 11.05 -13.23 -4.81
N ARG A 49 11.12 -14.41 -4.20
CA ARG A 49 11.77 -15.59 -4.76
C ARG A 49 10.82 -16.77 -4.56
N PRO A 50 10.91 -17.80 -5.42
CA PRO A 50 10.16 -19.02 -5.19
C PRO A 50 10.47 -19.56 -3.79
N PRO A 51 9.44 -19.94 -2.99
CA PRO A 51 9.66 -20.48 -1.66
C PRO A 51 10.47 -21.79 -1.72
N THR A 52 11.31 -22.00 -0.71
CA THR A 52 12.07 -23.25 -0.57
C THR A 52 11.13 -24.41 -0.19
N PRO A 53 11.53 -25.67 -0.44
CA PRO A 53 10.74 -26.83 -0.02
C PRO A 53 10.38 -26.80 1.46
N THR A 54 11.31 -26.41 2.34
CA THR A 54 11.06 -26.29 3.79
C THR A 54 9.96 -25.27 4.12
N VAL A 55 9.93 -24.14 3.42
CA VAL A 55 8.88 -23.12 3.60
C VAL A 55 7.53 -23.65 3.10
N LEU A 56 7.52 -24.38 1.98
CA LEU A 56 6.30 -25.00 1.44
C LEU A 56 5.75 -26.08 2.38
N THR A 57 6.60 -26.97 2.89
CA THR A 57 6.19 -27.98 3.88
C THR A 57 5.55 -27.33 5.09
N ARG A 58 6.17 -26.28 5.66
CA ARG A 58 5.60 -25.56 6.81
C ARG A 58 4.26 -24.90 6.49
N LEU A 59 4.12 -24.35 5.29
CA LEU A 59 2.90 -23.72 4.82
C LEU A 59 1.75 -24.74 4.70
N LEU A 60 2.05 -25.94 4.18
CA LEU A 60 1.11 -27.05 4.01
C LEU A 60 0.76 -27.77 5.32
N THR A 61 1.69 -27.84 6.29
CA THR A 61 1.39 -28.41 7.62
C THR A 61 0.52 -27.49 8.46
N THR A 62 0.59 -26.18 8.23
CA THR A 62 -0.32 -25.20 8.84
C THR A 62 -1.64 -25.22 8.09
N ARG A 63 -2.47 -26.23 8.37
CA ARG A 63 -3.80 -26.36 7.75
C ARG A 63 -4.75 -25.31 8.33
N ASP A 64 -5.44 -24.64 7.42
CA ASP A 64 -6.56 -23.76 7.73
C ASP A 64 -7.81 -24.43 7.13
N PRO A 65 -8.85 -24.71 7.92
CA PRO A 65 -10.04 -25.41 7.43
C PRO A 65 -10.88 -24.54 6.48
N VAL A 66 -10.70 -23.22 6.50
CA VAL A 66 -11.46 -22.26 5.70
C VAL A 66 -10.65 -21.82 4.50
N ARG A 67 -9.38 -21.46 4.69
CA ARG A 67 -8.55 -20.82 3.66
C ARG A 67 -7.56 -21.77 3.01
N ARG A 68 -7.58 -21.83 1.68
CA ARG A 68 -6.54 -22.56 0.92
C ARG A 68 -5.24 -21.79 0.91
N ALA A 69 -4.12 -22.50 0.95
CA ALA A 69 -2.83 -21.83 0.93
C ALA A 69 -2.48 -21.40 -0.50
N LEU A 70 -2.24 -20.10 -0.70
CA LEU A 70 -1.88 -19.49 -1.98
C LEU A 70 -0.45 -18.96 -1.92
N VAL A 71 0.40 -19.41 -2.84
CA VAL A 71 1.76 -18.88 -3.01
C VAL A 71 1.79 -17.89 -4.16
N VAL A 72 2.26 -16.68 -3.89
CA VAL A 72 2.45 -15.62 -4.89
C VAL A 72 3.94 -15.33 -5.03
N THR A 73 4.49 -15.54 -6.23
CA THR A 73 5.92 -15.48 -6.51
C THR A 73 6.18 -14.94 -7.92
N PRO A 74 7.36 -14.38 -8.24
CA PRO A 74 7.67 -14.05 -9.63
C PRO A 74 7.65 -15.29 -10.54
N ARG A 75 8.23 -16.41 -10.06
CA ARG A 75 8.36 -17.66 -10.82
C ARG A 75 8.01 -18.87 -9.97
N ALA A 76 7.47 -19.92 -10.59
CA ALA A 76 7.17 -21.19 -9.95
C ALA A 76 8.23 -22.25 -10.32
N THR A 77 8.81 -22.89 -9.29
CA THR A 77 9.69 -24.06 -9.46
C THR A 77 8.90 -25.27 -9.95
N ALA A 78 9.60 -26.27 -10.50
CA ALA A 78 8.97 -27.53 -10.90
C ALA A 78 8.20 -28.18 -9.75
N HIS A 79 8.80 -28.24 -8.55
CA HIS A 79 8.15 -28.80 -7.36
C HIS A 79 6.88 -28.03 -6.98
N LEU A 80 6.92 -26.69 -6.98
CA LEU A 80 5.74 -25.88 -6.67
C LEU A 80 4.63 -26.07 -7.73
N ARG A 81 4.99 -26.22 -9.01
CA ARG A 81 4.03 -26.50 -10.09
C ARG A 81 3.35 -27.85 -9.90
N THR A 82 4.09 -28.89 -9.53
CA THR A 82 3.53 -30.22 -9.25
C THR A 82 2.54 -30.17 -8.10
N LEU A 83 2.91 -29.56 -6.97
CA LEU A 83 2.00 -29.39 -5.83
C LEU A 83 0.73 -28.63 -6.22
N ALA A 84 0.87 -27.61 -7.09
CA ALA A 84 -0.26 -26.82 -7.55
C ALA A 84 -1.21 -27.59 -8.46
N MET A 85 -0.68 -28.35 -9.43
CA MET A 85 -1.48 -29.20 -10.31
C MET A 85 -2.18 -30.33 -9.55
N ASN A 86 -1.58 -30.82 -8.48
CA ASN A 86 -2.19 -31.80 -7.58
C ASN A 86 -3.28 -31.20 -6.66
N GLY A 87 -3.46 -29.87 -6.68
CA GLY A 87 -4.42 -29.18 -5.82
C GLY A 87 -4.00 -29.08 -4.35
N GLU A 88 -2.73 -29.34 -4.02
CA GLU A 88 -2.21 -29.28 -2.64
C GLU A 88 -1.97 -27.83 -2.19
N VAL A 89 -1.63 -26.95 -3.12
CA VAL A 89 -1.40 -25.51 -2.91
C VAL A 89 -1.89 -24.73 -4.11
N ASP A 90 -2.36 -23.51 -3.92
CA ASP A 90 -2.71 -22.62 -5.03
C ASP A 90 -1.51 -21.74 -5.37
N VAL A 91 -1.34 -21.36 -6.65
CA VAL A 91 -0.14 -20.64 -7.12
C VAL A 91 -0.48 -19.54 -8.11
N ILE A 92 0.15 -18.39 -7.89
CA ILE A 92 0.31 -17.33 -8.89
C ILE A 92 1.80 -17.10 -9.12
N ALA A 93 2.28 -17.33 -10.35
CA ALA A 93 3.62 -16.96 -10.79
C ALA A 93 3.57 -15.86 -11.84
N VAL A 94 3.87 -14.63 -11.40
CA VAL A 94 3.61 -13.37 -12.12
C VAL A 94 4.39 -13.27 -13.44
N ASP A 95 5.70 -13.55 -13.44
CA ASP A 95 6.54 -13.44 -14.64
C ASP A 95 6.24 -14.53 -15.69
N GLN A 96 5.42 -15.53 -15.33
CA GLN A 96 5.15 -16.70 -16.14
C GLN A 96 3.69 -16.79 -16.56
N ASP A 97 2.90 -15.74 -16.28
CA ASP A 97 1.45 -15.71 -16.49
C ASP A 97 0.76 -17.02 -16.05
N LEU A 98 1.18 -17.55 -14.89
CA LEU A 98 0.69 -18.82 -14.38
C LEU A 98 -0.24 -18.57 -13.21
N VAL A 99 -1.49 -19.01 -13.37
CA VAL A 99 -2.51 -19.03 -12.33
C VAL A 99 -3.03 -20.46 -12.18
N VAL A 100 -2.96 -21.00 -10.98
CA VAL A 100 -3.44 -22.35 -10.64
C VAL A 100 -4.22 -22.30 -9.34
N PHE A 101 -5.48 -22.70 -9.38
CA PHE A 101 -6.32 -22.86 -8.20
C PHE A 101 -6.97 -24.22 -8.18
N ALA A 102 -6.88 -24.90 -7.04
CA ALA A 102 -7.47 -26.21 -6.80
C ALA A 102 -7.15 -27.24 -7.91
N GLY A 103 -5.89 -27.25 -8.38
CA GLY A 103 -5.43 -28.16 -9.44
C GLY A 103 -5.74 -27.71 -10.87
N VAL A 104 -6.53 -26.64 -11.04
CA VAL A 104 -6.94 -26.14 -12.36
C VAL A 104 -6.08 -24.95 -12.74
N ARG A 105 -5.47 -25.02 -13.92
CA ARG A 105 -4.79 -23.88 -14.55
C ARG A 105 -5.82 -22.97 -15.21
N TYR A 106 -5.70 -21.67 -14.98
CA TYR A 106 -6.51 -20.64 -15.64
C TYR A 106 -5.71 -19.98 -16.75
N ASP A 107 -6.36 -19.80 -17.90
CA ASP A 107 -5.78 -19.10 -19.04
C ASP A 107 -5.80 -17.59 -18.77
N VAL A 108 -4.68 -16.94 -19.07
CA VAL A 108 -4.50 -15.51 -18.85
C VAL A 108 -4.59 -14.83 -20.21
N ALA A 109 -5.63 -14.02 -20.42
CA ALA A 109 -5.83 -13.32 -21.69
C ALA A 109 -4.85 -12.16 -21.87
N GLY A 110 -4.33 -12.01 -23.10
CA GLY A 110 -3.54 -10.87 -23.58
C GLY A 110 -2.14 -10.77 -22.98
N ALA A 111 -1.08 -10.96 -23.77
CA ALA A 111 0.29 -10.80 -23.31
C ALA A 111 0.62 -9.31 -23.08
N LEU A 112 1.10 -8.94 -21.89
CA LEU A 112 1.83 -7.69 -21.68
C LEU A 112 3.30 -7.99 -21.37
N SER A 113 4.16 -7.10 -21.85
CA SER A 113 5.61 -7.16 -21.78
C SER A 113 6.14 -7.46 -20.37
N PRO A 114 7.29 -8.15 -20.25
CA PRO A 114 7.91 -8.46 -18.97
C PRO A 114 8.14 -7.17 -18.18
N MET A 115 7.54 -7.13 -17.00
CA MET A 115 7.71 -6.06 -16.02
C MET A 115 9.21 -5.95 -15.69
N ALA A 116 9.78 -4.75 -15.79
CA ALA A 116 11.21 -4.53 -15.61
C ALA A 116 11.68 -5.02 -14.22
N ALA A 117 12.78 -5.77 -14.20
CA ALA A 117 13.37 -6.30 -12.97
C ALA A 117 13.85 -5.15 -12.05
N PRO A 118 13.47 -5.12 -10.76
CA PRO A 118 13.91 -4.06 -9.86
C PRO A 118 15.37 -4.19 -9.44
N THR A 119 16.03 -3.04 -9.26
CA THR A 119 17.28 -2.88 -8.53
C THR A 119 17.05 -3.09 -7.02
N SER A 120 18.03 -3.73 -6.38
CA SER A 120 17.95 -4.29 -5.03
C SER A 120 17.57 -3.27 -3.95
N GLY A 121 16.39 -3.44 -3.35
CA GLY A 121 16.03 -2.79 -2.09
C GLY A 121 16.61 -3.54 -0.88
N ALA A 122 17.09 -2.79 0.13
CA ALA A 122 17.74 -3.31 1.33
C ALA A 122 16.89 -4.37 2.08
N ARG A 123 17.55 -5.44 2.54
CA ARG A 123 16.95 -6.53 3.32
C ARG A 123 16.67 -6.09 4.76
N GLY A 124 15.43 -6.23 5.22
CA GLY A 124 15.05 -6.07 6.63
C GLY A 124 13.55 -5.86 6.82
N ARG A 125 13.05 -6.08 8.05
CA ARG A 125 11.71 -5.61 8.46
C ARG A 125 11.72 -4.09 8.36
N LYS A 126 10.81 -3.53 7.55
CA LYS A 126 10.78 -2.09 7.33
C LYS A 126 10.51 -1.35 8.65
N PRO A 127 11.28 -0.30 8.98
CA PRO A 127 11.18 0.38 10.27
C PRO A 127 10.01 1.37 10.28
N TRP A 128 8.77 0.89 10.11
CA TRP A 128 7.57 1.74 9.99
C TRP A 128 7.42 2.72 11.16
N VAL A 129 7.69 2.27 12.39
CA VAL A 129 7.65 3.13 13.59
C VAL A 129 8.61 4.31 13.46
N ARG A 130 9.81 4.13 12.89
CA ARG A 130 10.76 5.24 12.67
C ARG A 130 10.17 6.32 11.77
N TRP A 131 9.58 5.90 10.65
CA TRP A 131 9.00 6.81 9.67
C TRP A 131 7.73 7.49 10.17
N ALA A 132 6.91 6.76 10.92
CA ALA A 132 5.74 7.31 11.58
C ALA A 132 6.12 8.38 12.62
N LEU A 133 7.17 8.14 13.42
CA LEU A 133 7.69 9.14 14.35
C LEU A 133 8.23 10.38 13.65
N ALA A 134 8.95 10.22 12.53
CA ALA A 134 9.40 11.37 11.73
C ALA A 134 8.21 12.21 11.26
N ARG A 135 7.16 11.58 10.71
CA ARG A 135 5.92 12.26 10.32
C ARG A 135 5.25 12.97 11.50
N ILE A 136 5.07 12.29 12.64
CA ILE A 136 4.44 12.90 13.82
C ILE A 136 5.22 14.13 14.28
N LEU A 137 6.55 14.04 14.38
CA LEU A 137 7.37 15.14 14.86
C LEU A 137 7.49 16.29 13.86
N LEU A 138 7.32 16.04 12.57
CA LEU A 138 7.23 17.07 11.53
C LEU A 138 5.86 17.77 11.52
N LEU A 139 4.80 17.05 11.88
CA LEU A 139 3.42 17.55 11.88
C LEU A 139 2.99 18.14 13.23
N SER A 140 3.82 18.01 14.26
CA SER A 140 3.52 18.50 15.61
C SER A 140 4.20 19.84 15.86
N ASP A 141 3.42 20.83 16.30
CA ASP A 141 3.95 22.15 16.68
C ASP A 141 4.56 22.14 18.10
N THR A 142 4.27 21.10 18.89
CA THR A 142 4.75 20.96 20.27
C THR A 142 5.52 19.67 20.50
N ALA A 143 6.39 19.68 21.51
CA ALA A 143 7.09 18.48 21.97
C ALA A 143 6.12 17.35 22.38
N GLN A 144 6.40 16.13 21.94
CA GLN A 144 5.60 14.93 22.19
C GLN A 144 6.29 14.01 23.18
N THR A 145 5.61 13.61 24.25
CA THR A 145 6.17 12.63 25.20
C THR A 145 6.26 11.24 24.56
N GLN A 146 7.20 10.41 25.02
CA GLN A 146 7.30 9.02 24.53
C GLN A 146 6.03 8.22 24.81
N HIS A 147 5.33 8.51 25.91
CA HIS A 147 4.06 7.88 26.22
C HIS A 147 2.99 8.24 25.18
N ARG A 148 2.86 9.54 24.86
CA ARG A 148 1.91 10.01 23.86
C ARG A 148 2.22 9.45 22.46
N LEU A 149 3.49 9.44 22.06
CA LEU A 149 3.93 8.85 20.80
C LEU A 149 3.60 7.35 20.70
N ALA A 150 3.74 6.61 21.82
CA ALA A 150 3.42 5.19 21.89
C ALA A 150 1.92 4.94 21.78
N GLU A 151 1.11 5.76 22.45
CA GLU A 151 -0.36 5.74 22.39
C GLU A 151 -0.86 6.03 20.97
N MET A 152 -0.38 7.12 20.34
CA MET A 152 -0.79 7.52 18.99
C MET A 152 -0.50 6.45 17.94
N LEU A 153 0.63 5.74 18.07
CA LEU A 153 1.04 4.70 17.14
C LEU A 153 0.57 3.30 17.52
N GLU A 154 -0.07 3.14 18.69
CA GLU A 154 -0.43 1.85 19.29
C GLU A 154 0.75 0.85 19.34
N VAL A 155 1.91 1.34 19.77
CA VAL A 155 3.12 0.52 19.95
C VAL A 155 3.65 0.66 21.37
N SER A 156 4.60 -0.20 21.74
CA SER A 156 5.24 -0.08 23.05
C SER A 156 6.15 1.16 23.15
N GLN A 157 6.27 1.73 24.35
CA GLN A 157 7.22 2.82 24.60
C GLN A 157 8.67 2.41 24.28
N GLN A 158 9.02 1.13 24.43
CA GLN A 158 10.32 0.60 24.05
C GLN A 158 10.54 0.65 22.53
N ALA A 159 9.53 0.35 21.72
CA ALA A 159 9.60 0.47 20.27
C ALA A 159 9.80 1.93 19.85
N VAL A 160 9.08 2.87 20.48
CA VAL A 160 9.28 4.32 20.30
C VAL A 160 10.70 4.72 20.69
N SER A 161 11.19 4.30 21.85
CA SER A 161 12.54 4.65 22.31
C SER A 161 13.63 4.11 21.36
N LEU A 162 13.46 2.91 20.80
CA LEU A 162 14.41 2.34 19.85
C LEU A 162 14.38 3.11 18.52
N ALA A 163 13.20 3.45 18.03
CA ALA A 163 13.03 4.17 16.78
C ALA A 163 13.52 5.63 16.87
N LEU A 164 13.31 6.32 18.00
CA LEU A 164 13.84 7.66 18.23
C LEU A 164 15.37 7.73 18.17
N LYS A 165 16.07 6.68 18.64
CA LYS A 165 17.54 6.58 18.55
C LYS A 165 18.04 6.49 17.10
N GLN A 166 17.17 6.17 16.15
CA GLN A 166 17.51 6.07 14.72
C GLN A 166 17.27 7.38 13.97
N LEU A 167 16.65 8.38 14.60
CA LEU A 167 16.42 9.71 14.02
C LEU A 167 17.53 10.64 14.53
N GLN A 168 18.26 11.28 13.63
CA GLN A 168 19.34 12.22 14.00
C GLN A 168 18.80 13.61 14.28
N GLN A 169 17.75 14.01 13.56
CA GLN A 169 17.21 15.37 13.55
C GLN A 169 16.12 15.61 14.60
N VAL A 170 16.20 14.91 15.74
CA VAL A 170 15.24 14.99 16.84
C VAL A 170 15.96 15.25 18.16
N ARG A 171 15.33 16.04 19.04
CA ARG A 171 15.89 16.38 20.35
C ARG A 171 14.92 16.06 21.46
N ARG A 172 15.44 15.51 22.56
CA ARG A 172 14.72 15.39 23.82
C ARG A 172 14.78 16.70 24.60
N THR A 173 13.62 17.15 25.06
CA THR A 173 13.42 18.29 25.96
C THR A 173 12.77 17.81 27.26
N ARG A 174 12.56 18.73 28.21
CA ARG A 174 11.78 18.45 29.44
C ARG A 174 10.31 18.11 29.16
N HIS A 175 9.77 18.53 28.02
CA HIS A 175 8.36 18.34 27.63
C HIS A 175 8.17 17.17 26.65
N GLY A 176 9.24 16.51 26.21
CA GLY A 176 9.17 15.42 25.24
C GLY A 176 10.15 15.61 24.09
N TRP A 177 9.88 14.94 22.98
CA TRP A 177 10.66 14.95 21.76
C TRP A 177 10.07 15.91 20.73
N LEU A 178 10.92 16.63 20.02
CA LEU A 178 10.54 17.49 18.90
C LEU A 178 11.58 17.35 17.77
N ALA A 179 11.20 17.77 16.56
CA ALA A 179 12.13 17.91 15.45
C ALA A 179 13.12 19.03 15.75
N ALA A 180 14.41 18.70 15.90
CA ALA A 180 15.45 19.68 16.21
C ALA A 180 15.76 20.58 15.01
N SER A 181 15.77 19.96 13.82
CA SER A 181 15.92 20.61 12.52
C SER A 181 14.80 20.07 11.61
N PRO A 182 13.60 20.69 11.59
CA PRO A 182 12.47 20.20 10.81
C PRO A 182 12.78 20.05 9.32
N GLU A 183 13.56 20.97 8.74
CA GLU A 183 13.95 20.91 7.33
C GLU A 183 14.85 19.71 7.02
N GLU A 184 15.86 19.45 7.86
CA GLU A 184 16.74 18.30 7.70
C GLU A 184 16.00 16.97 7.94
N LEU A 185 15.11 16.93 8.93
CA LEU A 185 14.28 15.74 9.19
C LEU A 185 13.34 15.44 8.01
N LEU A 186 12.78 16.48 7.38
CA LEU A 186 11.97 16.33 6.18
C LEU A 186 12.81 15.83 5.01
N ALA A 187 14.02 16.37 4.80
CA ALA A 187 14.93 15.90 3.75
C ALA A 187 15.30 14.42 3.95
N ASP A 188 15.67 14.02 5.18
CA ASP A 188 15.96 12.63 5.54
C ASP A 188 14.76 11.71 5.30
N TYR A 189 13.55 12.19 5.63
CA TYR A 189 12.31 11.46 5.38
C TYR A 189 12.08 11.23 3.89
N LEU A 190 12.13 12.29 3.07
CA LEU A 190 11.90 12.20 1.63
C LEU A 190 12.94 11.33 0.92
N ALA A 191 14.20 11.39 1.37
CA ALA A 191 15.28 10.58 0.81
C ALA A 191 15.18 9.09 1.20
N GLY A 192 14.63 8.78 2.38
CA GLY A 192 14.72 7.43 2.95
C GLY A 192 13.40 6.66 3.06
N TYR A 193 12.24 7.31 3.10
CA TYR A 193 10.96 6.61 3.21
C TYR A 193 10.64 5.85 1.92
N PRO A 194 10.51 4.50 1.95
CA PRO A 194 10.35 3.70 0.74
C PRO A 194 8.94 3.76 0.13
N GLY A 195 8.04 4.57 0.70
CA GLY A 195 6.60 4.54 0.42
C GLY A 195 5.86 3.49 1.27
N PRO A 196 4.52 3.52 1.23
CA PRO A 196 3.66 2.66 2.07
C PRO A 196 3.73 1.18 1.72
N GLY A 197 4.20 0.82 0.51
CA GLY A 197 4.27 -0.57 0.03
C GLY A 197 2.91 -1.25 0.00
N GLY A 198 2.86 -2.58 -0.04
CA GLY A 198 1.59 -3.32 -0.15
C GLY A 198 1.10 -3.43 -1.59
N ALA A 199 -0.18 -3.73 -1.80
CA ALA A 199 -0.70 -4.08 -3.13
C ALA A 199 -1.61 -2.97 -3.67
N VAL A 200 -1.55 -2.73 -4.98
CA VAL A 200 -2.32 -1.69 -5.66
C VAL A 200 -3.27 -2.32 -6.67
N THR A 201 -4.49 -1.79 -6.71
CA THR A 201 -5.47 -2.04 -7.77
C THR A 201 -5.74 -0.76 -8.53
N TYR A 202 -5.84 -0.88 -9.86
CA TYR A 202 -6.02 0.25 -10.76
C TYR A 202 -7.43 0.28 -11.33
N TRP A 203 -8.01 1.47 -11.38
CA TRP A 203 -9.39 1.73 -11.77
C TRP A 203 -9.47 2.96 -12.68
N TYR A 204 -10.45 2.93 -13.56
CA TYR A 204 -10.76 4.00 -14.49
C TYR A 204 -12.21 4.44 -14.30
N GLY A 205 -12.40 5.74 -14.19
CA GLY A 205 -13.70 6.41 -14.18
C GLY A 205 -13.74 7.53 -15.23
N LEU A 206 -14.93 7.91 -15.66
CA LEU A 206 -15.15 8.96 -16.66
C LEU A 206 -15.31 10.36 -16.04
N ASP A 207 -15.71 10.42 -14.77
CA ASP A 207 -15.94 11.69 -14.06
C ASP A 207 -14.62 12.43 -13.76
N PRO A 208 -14.67 13.73 -13.42
CA PRO A 208 -13.49 14.42 -12.91
C PRO A 208 -12.88 13.72 -11.69
N VAL A 209 -11.55 13.75 -11.55
CA VAL A 209 -10.79 12.99 -10.53
C VAL A 209 -11.27 13.22 -9.10
N ILE A 210 -11.66 14.45 -8.76
CA ILE A 210 -12.21 14.78 -7.43
C ILE A 210 -13.58 14.11 -7.21
N ALA A 211 -14.44 14.10 -8.23
CA ALA A 211 -15.72 13.41 -8.18
C ALA A 211 -15.52 11.89 -8.08
N GLN A 212 -14.57 11.33 -8.82
CA GLN A 212 -14.18 9.92 -8.69
C GLN A 212 -13.75 9.57 -7.26
N ALA A 213 -12.88 10.39 -6.65
CA ALA A 213 -12.42 10.17 -5.27
C ALA A 213 -13.61 10.17 -4.30
N THR A 214 -14.54 11.11 -4.46
CA THR A 214 -15.76 11.22 -3.63
C THR A 214 -16.64 9.99 -3.77
N THR A 215 -16.98 9.59 -5.01
CA THR A 215 -17.78 8.39 -5.28
C THR A 215 -17.18 7.13 -4.69
N ALA A 216 -15.86 6.96 -4.80
CA ALA A 216 -15.16 5.81 -4.25
C ALA A 216 -15.11 5.82 -2.71
N VAL A 217 -14.94 6.99 -2.10
CA VAL A 217 -15.02 7.17 -0.64
C VAL A 217 -16.41 6.83 -0.12
N ASP A 218 -17.46 7.35 -0.76
CA ASP A 218 -18.85 7.08 -0.38
C ASP A 218 -19.19 5.59 -0.50
N PHE A 219 -18.72 4.94 -1.56
CA PHE A 219 -18.86 3.50 -1.72
C PHE A 219 -18.15 2.72 -0.59
N CYS A 220 -16.90 3.06 -0.28
CA CYS A 220 -16.17 2.45 0.82
C CYS A 220 -16.87 2.67 2.17
N ALA A 221 -17.41 3.87 2.41
CA ALA A 221 -18.14 4.19 3.63
C ALA A 221 -19.42 3.34 3.78
N GLN A 222 -20.18 3.14 2.70
CA GLN A 222 -21.36 2.27 2.69
C GLN A 222 -21.02 0.80 3.00
N GLN A 223 -19.78 0.38 2.73
CA GLN A 223 -19.26 -0.96 3.01
C GLN A 223 -18.46 -1.04 4.32
N GLU A 224 -18.48 0.04 5.12
CA GLU A 224 -17.72 0.17 6.38
C GLU A 224 -16.21 -0.10 6.18
N ILE A 225 -15.65 0.35 5.06
CA ILE A 225 -14.24 0.22 4.72
C ILE A 225 -13.53 1.53 5.07
N PRO A 226 -12.59 1.54 6.04
CA PRO A 226 -11.78 2.71 6.33
C PRO A 226 -10.97 3.15 5.11
N VAL A 227 -11.03 4.44 4.80
CA VAL A 227 -10.37 5.02 3.63
C VAL A 227 -9.55 6.25 4.02
N LEU A 228 -8.38 6.40 3.39
CA LEU A 228 -7.65 7.67 3.35
C LEU A 228 -7.48 8.11 1.90
N VAL A 229 -7.80 9.35 1.60
CA VAL A 229 -7.58 9.97 0.29
C VAL A 229 -6.18 10.56 0.22
N SER A 230 -5.50 10.36 -0.91
CA SER A 230 -4.15 10.86 -1.17
C SER A 230 -3.99 11.26 -2.65
N GLY A 231 -2.76 11.53 -3.09
CA GLY A 231 -2.45 11.94 -4.45
C GLY A 231 -3.05 13.31 -4.78
N ASP A 232 -3.48 13.52 -6.03
CA ASP A 232 -3.94 14.85 -6.45
C ASP A 232 -5.20 15.29 -5.74
N ALA A 233 -6.10 14.37 -5.37
CA ALA A 233 -7.33 14.75 -4.68
C ALA A 233 -7.07 15.30 -3.28
N ALA A 234 -6.14 14.71 -2.52
CA ALA A 234 -5.75 15.27 -1.23
C ALA A 234 -4.88 16.53 -1.40
N ALA A 235 -4.00 16.55 -2.40
CA ALA A 235 -3.15 17.71 -2.68
C ALA A 235 -3.98 18.96 -3.03
N ASP A 236 -5.07 18.80 -3.79
CA ASP A 236 -6.01 19.88 -4.12
C ASP A 236 -6.67 20.48 -2.88
N VAL A 237 -6.94 19.65 -1.86
CA VAL A 237 -7.48 20.12 -0.58
C VAL A 237 -6.42 20.83 0.27
N TYR A 238 -5.20 20.29 0.34
CA TYR A 238 -4.11 20.88 1.13
C TYR A 238 -3.58 22.19 0.52
N ALA A 239 -3.37 22.20 -0.79
CA ALA A 239 -2.76 23.28 -1.53
C ALA A 239 -3.15 23.19 -3.03
N PRO A 240 -4.30 23.76 -3.44
CA PRO A 240 -4.78 23.69 -4.81
C PRO A 240 -3.82 24.44 -5.74
N TRP A 241 -2.98 23.67 -6.46
CA TRP A 241 -1.90 24.21 -7.28
C TRP A 241 -1.95 23.70 -8.73
N ARG A 242 -2.23 22.40 -8.90
CA ARG A 242 -2.29 21.76 -10.22
C ARG A 242 -3.66 21.15 -10.47
N LEU A 243 -4.01 20.99 -11.74
CA LEU A 243 -5.21 20.27 -12.13
C LEU A 243 -5.07 18.78 -11.75
N PRO A 244 -5.98 18.21 -10.94
CA PRO A 244 -5.92 16.80 -10.58
C PRO A 244 -6.05 15.87 -11.79
N THR A 245 -5.13 14.92 -11.92
CA THR A 245 -5.11 13.95 -13.03
C THR A 245 -5.29 12.50 -12.56
N ARG A 246 -4.82 12.19 -11.35
CA ARG A 246 -4.98 10.87 -10.74
C ARG A 246 -5.15 10.97 -9.23
N THR A 247 -5.98 10.11 -8.68
CA THR A 247 -6.20 10.01 -7.23
C THR A 247 -5.79 8.66 -6.68
N MET A 248 -5.41 8.64 -5.40
CA MET A 248 -4.99 7.46 -4.67
C MET A 248 -5.85 7.31 -3.42
N LEU A 249 -6.33 6.11 -3.15
CA LEU A 249 -7.01 5.74 -1.92
C LEU A 249 -6.22 4.67 -1.18
N TYR A 250 -6.05 4.83 0.13
CA TYR A 250 -5.59 3.77 1.01
C TYR A 250 -6.78 3.12 1.70
N THR A 251 -6.81 1.78 1.67
CA THR A 251 -7.85 0.95 2.31
C THR A 251 -7.17 -0.15 3.12
N ASP A 252 -7.83 -0.67 4.15
CA ASP A 252 -7.30 -1.75 4.98
C ASP A 252 -7.46 -3.14 4.33
N ARG A 253 -8.28 -3.23 3.28
CA ARG A 253 -8.59 -4.42 2.50
C ARG A 253 -8.88 -4.08 1.05
N PHE A 254 -8.76 -5.06 0.16
CA PHE A 254 -9.09 -4.90 -1.25
C PHE A 254 -10.57 -4.58 -1.44
N VAL A 255 -10.85 -3.75 -2.44
CA VAL A 255 -12.19 -3.26 -2.77
C VAL A 255 -12.42 -3.47 -4.26
N ASP A 256 -13.58 -4.05 -4.61
CA ASP A 256 -14.09 -4.08 -5.97
C ASP A 256 -15.00 -2.86 -6.21
N LEU A 257 -14.51 -1.91 -7.02
CA LEU A 257 -15.23 -0.66 -7.32
C LEU A 257 -16.15 -0.78 -8.55
N THR A 258 -16.33 -1.96 -9.13
CA THR A 258 -17.24 -2.13 -10.28
C THR A 258 -18.68 -1.74 -9.93
N ALA A 259 -19.15 -2.05 -8.71
CA ALA A 259 -20.46 -1.63 -8.25
C ALA A 259 -20.60 -0.10 -8.06
N ALA A 260 -19.47 0.61 -7.94
CA ALA A 260 -19.41 2.08 -7.87
C ALA A 260 -19.25 2.74 -9.26
N GLY A 261 -19.34 1.97 -10.34
CA GLY A 261 -19.26 2.48 -11.72
C GLY A 261 -17.83 2.58 -12.28
N PHE A 262 -16.83 2.07 -11.58
CA PHE A 262 -15.44 2.05 -12.07
C PHE A 262 -15.16 0.81 -12.92
N SER A 263 -14.34 1.00 -13.95
CA SER A 263 -13.81 -0.12 -14.74
C SER A 263 -12.40 -0.49 -14.27
N PRO A 264 -12.06 -1.78 -14.15
CA PRO A 264 -10.68 -2.19 -13.92
C PRO A 264 -9.74 -1.63 -14.98
N ALA A 265 -8.58 -1.12 -14.55
CA ALA A 265 -7.61 -0.48 -15.44
C ALA A 265 -6.19 -1.05 -15.29
N THR A 266 -5.30 -0.63 -16.18
CA THR A 266 -3.85 -0.84 -16.06
C THR A 266 -3.19 0.32 -15.32
N GLU A 267 -1.93 0.14 -14.89
CA GLU A 267 -1.13 1.22 -14.30
C GLU A 267 -0.97 2.43 -15.25
N ALA A 268 -0.93 2.21 -16.57
CA ALA A 268 -0.76 3.28 -17.53
C ALA A 268 -2.04 4.13 -17.70
N GLU A 269 -3.22 3.51 -17.58
CA GLU A 269 -4.50 4.10 -17.98
C GLU A 269 -5.34 4.59 -16.81
N HIS A 270 -4.99 4.22 -15.57
CA HIS A 270 -5.82 4.52 -14.41
C HIS A 270 -5.98 6.03 -14.14
N THR A 271 -7.16 6.37 -13.62
CA THR A 271 -7.49 7.66 -13.01
C THR A 271 -7.61 7.55 -11.48
N LEU A 272 -7.85 6.34 -10.97
CA LEU A 272 -7.94 6.02 -9.56
C LEU A 272 -7.08 4.78 -9.24
N ALA A 273 -6.24 4.88 -8.23
CA ALA A 273 -5.53 3.76 -7.64
C ALA A 273 -6.07 3.51 -6.22
N VAL A 274 -6.28 2.24 -5.87
CA VAL A 274 -6.63 1.83 -4.50
C VAL A 274 -5.55 0.89 -3.99
N GLN A 275 -4.93 1.26 -2.88
CA GLN A 275 -3.80 0.57 -2.29
C GLN A 275 -4.17 0.01 -0.92
N VAL A 276 -3.85 -1.27 -0.70
CA VAL A 276 -3.78 -1.86 0.63
C VAL A 276 -2.33 -1.75 1.10
N PRO A 277 -1.99 -0.79 1.97
CA PRO A 277 -0.62 -0.48 2.32
C PRO A 277 0.00 -1.54 3.25
N ALA A 278 1.31 -1.74 3.14
CA ALA A 278 2.07 -2.57 4.08
C ALA A 278 2.53 -1.80 5.32
N ASP A 279 2.50 -0.47 5.26
CA ASP A 279 2.75 0.43 6.37
C ASP A 279 1.44 0.68 7.16
N PRO A 280 1.28 0.07 8.35
CA PRO A 280 0.06 0.19 9.14
C PRO A 280 -0.06 1.56 9.83
N THR A 281 1.00 2.37 9.80
CA THR A 281 1.05 3.63 10.54
C THR A 281 0.36 4.78 9.80
N LEU A 282 -0.10 4.56 8.55
CA LEU A 282 -0.80 5.55 7.73
C LEU A 282 -2.03 6.11 8.45
N TRP A 283 -2.96 5.27 8.90
CA TRP A 283 -4.14 5.73 9.63
C TRP A 283 -3.80 6.45 10.93
N ARG A 284 -2.79 5.98 11.65
CA ARG A 284 -2.35 6.57 12.93
C ARG A 284 -1.75 7.96 12.79
N THR A 285 -1.12 8.22 11.66
CA THR A 285 -0.50 9.51 11.37
C THR A 285 -1.46 10.44 10.65
N ALA A 286 -2.43 9.92 9.90
CA ALA A 286 -3.51 10.73 9.33
C ALA A 286 -4.33 11.45 10.40
N THR A 287 -4.59 10.83 11.57
CA THR A 287 -5.38 11.46 12.65
C THR A 287 -4.75 12.68 13.31
N ILE A 288 -3.48 12.98 13.01
CA ILE A 288 -2.77 14.15 13.55
C ILE A 288 -2.75 15.31 12.55
N SER A 289 -3.24 15.05 11.33
CA SER A 289 -3.38 16.04 10.28
C SER A 289 -4.85 16.37 10.08
N GLU A 290 -5.08 17.60 9.63
CA GLU A 290 -6.38 18.06 9.17
C GLU A 290 -6.25 18.45 7.70
N PRO A 291 -7.29 18.23 6.87
CA PRO A 291 -8.59 17.70 7.25
C PRO A 291 -8.61 16.17 7.43
N ALA A 292 -9.57 15.67 8.22
CA ALA A 292 -9.85 14.25 8.37
C ALA A 292 -10.11 13.54 7.01
N LEU A 293 -9.94 12.21 7.00
CA LEU A 293 -10.03 11.33 5.82
C LEU A 293 -8.94 11.52 4.76
N LEU A 294 -8.03 12.49 4.90
CA LEU A 294 -6.85 12.58 4.05
C LEU A 294 -5.68 11.81 4.66
N ALA A 295 -4.82 11.26 3.81
CA ALA A 295 -3.47 10.92 4.21
C ALA A 295 -2.75 12.20 4.66
N ASP A 296 -1.78 12.06 5.56
CA ASP A 296 -1.02 13.22 6.02
C ASP A 296 -0.24 13.89 4.87
N PRO A 297 0.15 15.18 5.00
CA PRO A 297 0.75 15.93 3.91
C PRO A 297 2.06 15.31 3.39
N LEU A 298 2.81 14.57 4.21
CA LEU A 298 4.05 13.93 3.76
C LEU A 298 3.77 12.70 2.88
N ILE A 299 2.74 11.91 3.21
CA ILE A 299 2.28 10.82 2.34
C ILE A 299 1.69 11.39 1.06
N THR A 300 0.84 12.42 1.16
CA THR A 300 0.21 13.07 0.01
C THR A 300 1.25 13.62 -0.96
N ALA A 301 2.24 14.37 -0.48
CA ALA A 301 3.34 14.86 -1.32
C ALA A 301 4.12 13.71 -1.98
N GLY A 302 4.40 12.64 -1.22
CA GLY A 302 5.04 11.44 -1.77
C GLY A 302 4.22 10.74 -2.85
N ASP A 303 2.89 10.75 -2.75
CA ASP A 303 2.00 10.21 -3.78
C ASP A 303 1.93 11.09 -5.02
N VAL A 304 1.86 12.41 -4.85
CA VAL A 304 1.94 13.38 -5.97
C VAL A 304 3.22 13.16 -6.78
N LEU A 305 4.36 13.00 -6.10
CA LEU A 305 5.64 12.71 -6.73
C LEU A 305 5.65 11.36 -7.48
N ARG A 306 5.00 10.33 -6.92
CA ARG A 306 4.88 9.00 -7.57
C ARG A 306 3.95 9.01 -8.78
N THR A 307 2.84 9.74 -8.70
CA THR A 307 1.90 9.96 -9.80
C THR A 307 2.60 10.59 -10.99
N GLY A 308 3.53 11.50 -10.72
CA GLY A 308 4.32 12.19 -11.74
C GLY A 308 3.54 13.31 -12.43
N GLY A 309 4.04 13.72 -13.60
CA GLY A 309 3.60 14.92 -14.32
C GLY A 309 4.66 16.02 -14.29
N PRO A 310 4.63 16.95 -15.26
CA PRO A 310 5.65 18.00 -15.40
C PRO A 310 5.72 18.95 -14.20
N ASP A 311 4.62 19.07 -13.44
CA ASP A 311 4.43 19.95 -12.29
C ASP A 311 4.40 19.22 -10.94
N ALA A 312 4.68 17.91 -10.91
CA ALA A 312 4.53 17.08 -9.71
C ALA A 312 5.45 17.51 -8.56
N ALA A 313 6.69 17.90 -8.88
CA ALA A 313 7.64 18.39 -7.90
C ALA A 313 7.14 19.68 -7.23
N GLU A 314 6.65 20.63 -8.03
CA GLU A 314 6.14 21.89 -7.49
C GLU A 314 4.86 21.68 -6.68
N ALA A 315 3.93 20.84 -7.17
CA ALA A 315 2.71 20.51 -6.43
C ALA A 315 3.03 19.84 -5.07
N ALA A 316 3.99 18.92 -5.03
CA ALA A 316 4.45 18.31 -3.78
C ALA A 316 5.08 19.34 -2.83
N ASP A 317 5.88 20.26 -3.35
CA ASP A 317 6.47 21.36 -2.56
C ASP A 317 5.39 22.26 -1.95
N ARG A 318 4.31 22.55 -2.69
CA ARG A 318 3.16 23.30 -2.16
C ARG A 318 2.47 22.60 -1.00
N VAL A 319 2.25 21.28 -1.10
CA VAL A 319 1.70 20.48 0.00
C VAL A 319 2.64 20.50 1.21
N LEU A 320 3.94 20.30 1.02
CA LEU A 320 4.92 20.30 2.11
C LEU A 320 5.05 21.67 2.78
N ALA A 321 4.87 22.77 2.03
CA ALA A 321 4.89 24.11 2.58
C ALA A 321 3.80 24.34 3.63
N THR A 322 2.67 23.61 3.57
CA THR A 322 1.60 23.69 4.59
C THR A 322 2.07 23.24 5.97
N ILE A 323 3.00 22.28 6.04
CA ILE A 323 3.60 21.81 7.29
C ILE A 323 4.46 22.92 7.91
N ARG A 324 5.27 23.59 7.09
CA ARG A 324 6.22 24.62 7.55
C ARG A 324 5.52 25.85 8.13
N HIS A 325 4.33 26.20 7.61
CA HIS A 325 3.54 27.31 8.13
C HIS A 325 2.96 27.04 9.52
N LYS A 326 2.66 25.77 9.87
CA LYS A 326 2.20 25.42 11.22
C LYS A 326 3.31 25.58 12.26
N ALA A 327 4.54 25.23 11.91
CA ALA A 327 5.70 25.35 12.80
C ALA A 327 6.14 26.80 13.10
N ALA A 328 5.64 27.80 12.35
CA ALA A 328 6.00 29.21 12.49
C ALA A 328 4.98 30.05 13.29
N LEU A 329 3.86 29.46 13.72
CA LEU A 329 2.81 30.06 14.53
C LEU A 329 2.89 29.58 15.99
#